data_AF-A0A2V9HPH4-F1
#
_entry.id   AF-A0A2V9HPH4-F1
#
_cell.length_a   1.000
_cell.length_b   1.000
_cell.length_c   1.000
_cell.angle_alpha   90.00
_cell.angle_beta   90.00
_cell.angle_gamma   90.00
#
_symmetry.space_group_name_H-M   'P 1'
#
loop_
_entity.id
_entity.type
_entity.pdbx_description
1 polymer ?
#
loop_
_entity_poly.entity_id
_entity_poly.type
_entity_poly.pdbx_seq_one_letter_code
_entity_poly.pdbx_strand_id
1 'polypeptide(L)' 'MRYPCSYMIYSEAFDGMPDQAREAAYKRMWHILSGEEKTHKYSKLSLADRQAIVEVLRETKKGLPDYFQLVTH' A
#
# COMPACT_ATOMS: atom_id res chain seq x y z
N MET A 1 16.59 10.91 -2.12
CA MET A 1 16.30 10.38 -0.76
C MET A 1 14.86 9.89 -0.79
N ARG A 2 14.65 8.63 -1.16
CA ARG A 2 14.30 7.51 -0.26
C ARG A 2 12.91 7.74 0.33
N TYR A 3 11.90 7.44 -0.49
CA TYR A 3 10.50 7.55 -0.10
C TYR A 3 10.25 6.63 1.10
N PRO A 4 9.82 7.20 2.23
CA PRO A 4 9.50 6.42 3.40
C PRO A 4 8.12 5.81 3.17
N CYS A 5 8.07 4.69 2.45
CA CYS A 5 7.22 3.61 2.96
C CYS A 5 7.88 3.07 4.22
N SER A 6 7.97 3.93 5.23
CA SER A 6 8.62 3.66 6.48
C SER A 6 7.79 2.62 7.20
N TYR A 7 8.22 1.36 7.06
CA TYR A 7 8.21 0.31 8.07
C TYR A 7 6.87 -0.22 8.60
N MET A 8 5.76 0.50 8.47
CA MET A 8 4.52 0.13 9.18
C MET A 8 3.75 -1.02 8.51
N ILE A 9 3.88 -1.19 7.19
CA ILE A 9 3.24 -2.27 6.43
C ILE A 9 3.96 -3.64 6.66
N TYR A 10 5.22 -3.60 7.10
CA TYR A 10 6.03 -4.78 7.41
C TYR A 10 6.13 -5.08 8.91
N SER A 11 5.36 -4.39 9.75
CA SER A 11 5.34 -4.73 11.17
C SER A 11 4.68 -6.10 11.37
N GLU A 12 5.27 -6.97 12.18
CA GLU A 12 4.66 -8.25 12.60
C GLU A 12 3.24 -8.05 13.16
N ALA A 13 2.94 -6.85 13.67
CA ALA A 13 1.61 -6.43 14.11
C ALA A 13 0.56 -6.49 12.99
N PHE A 14 0.92 -6.28 11.73
CA PHE A 14 0.00 -6.40 10.59
C PHE A 14 -0.28 -7.86 10.23
N ASP A 15 0.72 -8.73 10.34
CA ASP A 15 0.58 -10.16 10.04
C ASP A 15 -0.17 -10.89 11.15
N GLY A 16 -0.06 -10.43 12.40
CA GLY A 16 -0.84 -10.92 13.55
C GLY A 16 -2.29 -10.42 13.61
N MET A 17 -2.74 -9.55 12.69
CA MET A 17 -4.11 -9.05 12.70
C MET A 17 -5.13 -10.11 12.24
N PRO A 18 -6.35 -10.12 12.84
CA PRO A 18 -7.49 -10.86 12.31
C PRO A 18 -7.74 -10.51 10.85
N ASP A 19 -8.20 -11.47 10.05
CA ASP A 19 -8.33 -11.32 8.60
C ASP A 19 -9.17 -10.10 8.18
N GLN A 20 -10.27 -9.81 8.90
CA GLN A 20 -11.10 -8.62 8.64
C GLN A 20 -10.36 -7.29 8.85
N ALA A 21 -9.52 -7.20 9.88
CA ALA A 21 -8.71 -6.00 10.14
C ALA A 21 -7.62 -5.84 9.07
N ARG A 22 -7.01 -6.96 8.66
CA ARG A 22 -6.03 -7.00 7.58
C ARG A 22 -6.63 -6.55 6.25
N GLU A 23 -7.82 -7.05 5.92
CA GLU A 23 -8.55 -6.68 4.71
C GLU A 23 -8.92 -5.19 4.70
N ALA A 24 -9.43 -4.66 5.82
CA ALA A 24 -9.74 -3.24 5.95
C ALA A 24 -8.49 -2.36 5.75
N ALA A 25 -7.35 -2.80 6.29
CA ALA A 25 -6.09 -2.09 6.12
C ALA A 25 -5.56 -2.17 4.68
N TYR A 26 -5.67 -3.32 4.02
CA TYR A 26 -5.34 -3.48 2.60
C TYR A 26 -6.21 -2.58 1.71
N LYS A 27 -7.52 -2.53 1.93
CA LYS A 27 -8.44 -1.64 1.20
C LYS A 27 -8.02 -0.18 1.35
N ARG A 28 -7.77 0.27 2.59
CA ARG A 28 -7.35 1.65 2.84
C ARG A 28 -6.01 1.97 2.19
N MET A 29 -5.07 1.03 2.21
CA MET A 29 -3.78 1.18 1.55
C MET A 29 -3.94 1.28 0.03
N TRP A 30 -4.80 0.46 -0.57
CA TRP A 30 -5.09 0.53 -2.00
C TRP A 30 -5.77 1.83 -2.39
N HIS A 31 -6.76 2.32 -1.64
CA HIS A 31 -7.36 3.65 -1.86
C HIS A 31 -6.30 4.77 -1.88
N ILE A 32 -5.32 4.68 -0.97
CA ILE A 32 -4.22 5.63 -0.94
C ILE A 32 -3.34 5.46 -2.17
N LEU A 33 -2.87 4.25 -2.50
CA LEU A 33 -1.88 4.01 -3.56
C LEU A 33 -2.44 4.18 -4.98
N SER A 34 -3.68 3.77 -5.21
CA SER A 34 -4.42 3.95 -6.49
C SER A 34 -4.68 5.42 -6.84
N GLY A 35 -4.54 6.33 -5.87
CA GLY A 35 -4.80 7.76 -6.09
C GLY A 35 -6.26 8.17 -5.90
N GLU A 36 -7.13 7.25 -5.47
CA GLU A 36 -8.51 7.57 -5.09
C GLU A 36 -8.57 8.52 -3.89
N GLU A 37 -7.64 8.36 -2.94
CA GLU A 37 -7.51 9.25 -1.78
C GLU A 37 -6.85 10.58 -2.17
N LYS A 38 -7.65 11.65 -2.27
CA LYS A 38 -7.21 13.00 -2.65
C LYS A 38 -6.72 13.86 -1.49
N THR A 39 -6.56 13.29 -0.30
CA THR A 39 -6.16 14.02 0.90
C THR A 39 -4.74 14.61 0.74
N HIS A 40 -4.57 15.89 1.08
CA HIS A 40 -3.30 16.64 0.97
C HIS A 40 -2.08 15.93 1.57
N LYS A 41 -2.31 15.07 2.57
CA LYS A 41 -1.30 14.23 3.22
C LYS A 41 -0.58 13.29 2.24
N TYR A 42 -1.27 12.82 1.20
CA TYR A 42 -0.77 11.86 0.22
C TYR A 42 -0.43 12.49 -1.14
N SER A 43 -0.64 13.79 -1.30
CA SER A 43 -0.28 14.53 -2.53
C SER A 43 1.23 14.55 -2.80
N LYS A 44 2.05 14.20 -1.80
CA LYS A 44 3.50 14.06 -1.95
C LYS A 44 3.94 12.72 -2.57
N LEU A 45 3.04 11.74 -2.64
CA LEU A 45 3.30 10.46 -3.31
C LEU A 45 3.09 10.64 -4.80
N SER A 46 4.19 10.65 -5.56
CA SER A 46 4.13 10.68 -7.01
C SER A 46 3.64 9.34 -7.56
N LEU A 47 3.27 9.32 -8.84
CA LEU A 47 2.89 8.09 -9.54
C LEU A 47 4.01 7.03 -9.46
N ALA A 48 5.27 7.45 -9.67
CA ALA A 48 6.42 6.56 -9.60
C ALA A 48 6.59 5.93 -8.21
N ASP A 49 6.30 6.69 -7.14
CA ASP A 49 6.36 6.16 -5.78
C ASP A 49 5.29 5.11 -5.56
N ARG A 50 4.06 5.40 -5.99
CA ARG A 50 2.91 4.50 -5.86
C ARG A 50 3.18 3.18 -6.58
N GLN A 51 3.72 3.25 -7.79
CA GLN A 51 4.13 2.09 -8.59
C GLN A 51 5.19 1.26 -7.87
N ALA A 52 6.29 1.88 -7.47
CA ALA A 52 7.38 1.19 -6.77
C ALA A 52 6.89 0.50 -5.49
N ILE A 53 5.99 1.14 -4.74
CA ILE A 53 5.42 0.56 -3.52
C ILE A 53 4.58 -0.68 -3.84
N VAL A 54 3.69 -0.59 -4.83
CA VAL A 54 2.82 -1.73 -5.20
C VAL A 54 3.63 -2.89 -5.75
N GLU A 55 4.66 -2.63 -6.56
CA GLU A 55 5.56 -3.67 -7.07
C GLU A 55 6.25 -4.41 -5.93
N VAL A 56 6.87 -3.69 -4.99
CA VAL A 56 7.53 -4.32 -3.84
C VAL A 56 6.53 -5.10 -2.99
N LEU A 57 5.31 -4.61 -2.78
CA LEU A 57 4.29 -5.33 -2.01
C LEU A 57 3.87 -6.63 -2.69
N ARG A 58 3.72 -6.63 -4.02
CA ARG A 58 3.39 -7.83 -4.80
C ARG A 58 4.51 -8.86 -4.77
N GLU A 59 5.76 -8.41 -4.81
CA GLU A 59 6.93 -9.30 -4.76
C GLU A 59 7.17 -9.90 -3.36
N THR A 60 6.96 -9.09 -2.32
CA THR A 60 7.35 -9.47 -0.95
C THR A 60 6.22 -10.09 -0.13
N LYS A 61 4.96 -9.73 -0.37
CA LYS A 61 3.83 -10.14 0.48
C LYS A 61 2.98 -11.23 -0.19
N LYS A 62 3.14 -12.46 0.29
CA LYS A 62 2.30 -13.60 -0.13
C LYS A 62 0.88 -13.42 0.42
N GLY A 63 -0.13 -13.47 -0.45
CA GLY A 63 -1.53 -13.24 -0.08
C GLY A 63 -1.97 -11.78 -0.15
N LEU A 64 -1.28 -10.95 -0.94
CA LEU A 64 -1.77 -9.62 -1.28
C LEU A 64 -3.06 -9.75 -2.12
N PRO A 65 -4.11 -8.95 -1.83
CA PRO A 65 -5.36 -9.03 -2.60
C PRO A 65 -5.18 -8.68 -4.08
N ASP A 66 -5.99 -9.30 -4.94
CA ASP A 66 -5.87 -9.17 -6.41
C ASP A 66 -6.11 -7.75 -6.96
N TYR A 67 -6.76 -6.89 -6.17
CA TYR A 67 -6.97 -5.49 -6.54
C TYR A 67 -5.69 -4.64 -6.44
N PHE A 68 -4.60 -5.16 -5.87
CA PHE A 68 -3.28 -4.51 -5.94
C PHE A 68 -2.68 -4.68 -7.34
N GLN A 69 -3.10 -3.82 -8.25
CA GLN A 69 -2.64 -3.78 -9.63
C GLN A 69 -1.60 -2.68 -9.84
N LEU A 70 -0.87 -2.75 -10.96
CA LEU A 70 0.05 -1.68 -11.36
C LEU A 70 -0.72 -0.35 -11.45
N VAL A 71 -0.27 0.64 -10.68
CA VAL A 71 -0.89 1.97 -10.67
C VAL A 71 -0.48 2.68 -11.95
N THR A 72 -1.43 2.97 -12.83
CA THR A 72 -1.17 3.58 -14.15
C THR A 72 -1.62 5.03 -14.27
N HIS A 73 -2.22 5.62 -13.23
CA HIS A 73 -2.92 6.90 -13.28
C HIS A 73 -2.55 7.80 -12.10
#